data_AF-A0A2L2YID6-F1
#
_entry.id   AF-A0A2L2YID6-F1
#
_cell.length_a   1.000
_cell.length_b   1.000
_cell.length_c   1.000
_cell.angle_alpha   90.00
_cell.angle_beta   90.00
_cell.angle_gamma   90.00
#
_symmetry.space_group_name_H-M   'P 1'
#
loop_
_entity.id
_entity.type
_entity.pdbx_description
1 polymer ?
#
loop_
_entity_poly.entity_id
_entity_poly.type
_entity_poly.pdbx_seq_one_letter_code
_entity_poly.pdbx_strand_id
1 'polypeptide(L)'
;RCHGTKFMIKDPCKTCEGKGTTVQRKIVTVPVPAGGEDGQTVRMQASKKKELFITFKVSRSDYFRRDGADVHSDVIISLSQA
;
A
#
# COMPACT_ATOMS: atom_id res chain seq x y z
N ARG A 1 -27.80 -8.27 -30.99
CA ARG A 1 -28.06 -6.84 -30.70
C ARG A 1 -26.84 -6.29 -29.93
N CYS A 2 -26.24 -5.16 -30.31
CA CYS A 2 -24.85 -4.81 -29.95
C CYS A 2 -24.63 -4.05 -28.61
N HIS A 3 -25.60 -4.05 -27.68
CA HIS A 3 -25.49 -3.51 -26.30
C HIS A 3 -24.69 -2.20 -26.08
N GLY A 4 -24.57 -1.32 -27.08
CA GLY A 4 -23.84 -0.05 -27.01
C GLY A 4 -22.37 -0.07 -27.46
N THR A 5 -21.78 -1.23 -27.77
CA THR A 5 -20.38 -1.34 -28.22
C THR A 5 -20.17 -1.11 -29.73
N LYS A 6 -21.24 -0.89 -30.50
CA LYS A 6 -21.25 -0.69 -31.98
C LYS A 6 -20.66 -1.84 -32.82
N PHE A 7 -19.99 -2.81 -32.21
CA PHE A 7 -19.41 -3.98 -32.86
C PHE A 7 -20.02 -5.26 -32.27
N MET A 8 -20.36 -6.21 -33.13
CA MET A 8 -20.84 -7.53 -32.71
C MET A 8 -19.69 -8.51 -32.77
N ILE A 9 -19.23 -8.96 -31.60
CA ILE A 9 -18.12 -9.91 -31.48
C ILE A 9 -18.67 -11.29 -31.83
N LYS A 10 -18.27 -11.84 -32.99
CA LYS A 10 -18.74 -13.16 -33.46
C LYS A 10 -18.13 -14.31 -32.64
N ASP A 11 -16.88 -14.16 -32.23
CA ASP A 11 -16.17 -15.10 -31.36
C ASP A 11 -15.64 -14.35 -30.12
N PRO A 12 -16.35 -14.41 -28.98
CA PRO A 12 -15.95 -13.68 -27.78
C PRO A 12 -14.72 -14.34 -27.14
N CYS A 13 -13.76 -13.52 -26.71
CA CYS A 13 -12.62 -14.00 -25.94
C CYS A 13 -13.10 -14.72 -24.67
N LYS A 14 -12.71 -15.99 -24.49
CA LYS A 14 -13.13 -16.81 -23.33
C LYS A 14 -12.72 -16.21 -21.98
N THR A 15 -11.67 -15.40 -21.95
CA THR A 15 -11.09 -14.85 -20.72
C THR A 15 -11.76 -13.55 -20.28
N CYS A 16 -12.30 -12.76 -21.22
CA CYS A 16 -12.93 -11.46 -20.92
C CYS A 16 -14.38 -11.35 -21.39
N GLU A 17 -14.89 -12.38 -22.08
CA GLU A 17 -16.27 -12.48 -22.61
C GLU A 17 -16.69 -11.26 -23.42
N GLY A 18 -15.74 -10.62 -24.13
CA GLY A 18 -15.99 -9.42 -24.91
C GLY A 18 -16.01 -8.10 -24.12
N LYS A 19 -15.71 -8.10 -22.81
CA LYS A 19 -15.61 -6.88 -21.97
C LYS A 19 -14.30 -6.09 -22.18
N GLY A 20 -13.30 -6.67 -22.83
CA GLY A 20 -12.01 -6.00 -23.11
C GLY A 20 -11.12 -5.76 -21.88
N THR A 21 -11.53 -6.19 -20.69
CA THR A 21 -10.75 -6.09 -19.45
C THR A 21 -10.96 -7.34 -18.60
N THR A 22 -9.92 -7.74 -17.85
CA THR A 22 -9.95 -8.89 -16.94
C THR A 22 -9.42 -8.46 -15.57
N VAL A 23 -9.95 -9.09 -14.51
CA VAL A 23 -9.41 -8.92 -13.16
C VAL A 23 -8.23 -9.86 -13.02
N GLN A 24 -7.04 -9.31 -12.76
CA GLN A 24 -5.84 -10.10 -12.50
C GLN A 24 -5.31 -9.78 -11.11
N ARG A 25 -4.89 -10.82 -10.38
CA ARG A 25 -4.16 -10.66 -9.12
C ARG A 25 -2.70 -10.35 -9.46
N LYS A 26 -2.21 -9.20 -8.99
CA LYS A 26 -0.81 -8.80 -9.15
C LYS A 26 -0.20 -8.58 -7.77
N ILE A 27 0.95 -9.19 -7.52
CA ILE A 27 1.74 -8.95 -6.32
C ILE A 27 2.58 -7.71 -6.57
N VAL A 28 2.56 -6.76 -5.65
CA VAL A 28 3.35 -5.53 -5.74
C VAL A 28 4.21 -5.42 -4.48
N THR A 29 5.53 -5.37 -4.67
CA THR A 29 6.48 -5.20 -3.58
C THR A 29 6.63 -3.72 -3.29
N VAL A 30 6.35 -3.32 -2.05
CA VAL A 30 6.45 -1.93 -1.60
C VAL A 30 7.66 -1.84 -0.68
N PRO A 31 8.72 -1.08 -1.03
CA PRO A 31 9.80 -0.81 -0.10
C PRO A 31 9.29 0.11 1.00
N VAL A 32 9.51 -0.26 2.26
CA VAL A 32 9.22 0.62 3.40
C VAL A 32 10.37 1.62 3.52
N PRO A 33 10.13 2.95 3.43
CA PRO A 33 11.19 3.93 3.56
C PRO A 33 11.76 3.90 4.99
N ALA A 34 13.09 3.95 5.09
CA ALA A 34 13.76 4.07 6.38
C ALA A 34 13.39 5.41 7.03
N GLY A 35 13.03 5.38 8.31
CA GLY A 35 12.62 6.58 9.04
C GLY A 35 11.22 7.09 8.70
N GLY A 36 10.37 6.27 8.07
CA GLY A 36 9.01 6.65 7.73
C GLY A 36 8.18 7.05 8.97
N GLU A 37 7.51 8.18 8.86
CA GLU A 37 6.62 8.72 9.90
C GLU A 37 5.25 8.02 9.88
N ASP A 38 4.56 8.02 11.02
CA ASP A 38 3.18 7.54 11.07
C ASP A 38 2.28 8.43 10.20
N GLY A 39 1.48 7.81 9.33
CA GLY A 39 0.60 8.53 8.40
C GLY A 39 1.27 8.95 7.08
N GLN A 40 2.55 8.65 6.88
CA GLN A 40 3.21 8.90 5.60
C GLN A 40 2.51 8.12 4.49
N THR A 41 2.09 8.83 3.43
CA THR A 41 1.44 8.22 2.27
C THR A 41 2.38 8.22 1.07
N VAL A 42 2.64 7.04 0.52
CA VAL A 42 3.45 6.85 -0.69
C VAL A 42 2.55 6.58 -1.88
N ARG A 43 2.77 7.32 -2.97
CA ARG A 43 2.13 7.10 -4.27
C ARG A 43 3.00 6.18 -5.11
N MET A 44 2.43 5.09 -5.60
CA MET A 44 3.14 4.13 -6.46
C MET A 44 2.30 3.74 -7.67
N GLN A 45 2.93 3.66 -8.85
CA GLN A 45 2.28 3.18 -10.06
C GLN A 45 2.30 1.64 -10.11
N ALA A 46 1.13 0.99 -9.98
CA ALA A 46 1.03 -0.46 -10.09
C ALA A 46 0.94 -0.95 -11.54
N SER A 47 0.42 -0.13 -12.45
CA SER A 47 0.32 -0.39 -13.90
C SER A 47 0.10 0.92 -14.66
N LYS A 48 0.28 0.91 -15.99
CA LYS A 48 0.10 2.08 -16.89
C LYS A 48 -1.19 2.90 -16.69
N LYS A 49 -2.23 2.32 -16.07
CA LYS A 49 -3.53 2.97 -15.82
C LYS A 49 -4.01 2.86 -14.36
N LYS A 50 -3.16 2.39 -13.44
CA LYS A 50 -3.55 2.15 -12.04
C LYS A 50 -2.47 2.63 -11.09
N GLU A 51 -2.87 3.50 -10.18
CA GLU A 51 -2.03 4.04 -9.12
C GLU A 51 -2.51 3.52 -7.77
N LEU A 52 -1.58 3.35 -6.85
CA LEU A 52 -1.81 2.92 -5.47
C LEU A 52 -1.35 4.03 -4.54
N PHE A 53 -2.15 4.28 -3.51
CA PHE A 53 -1.81 5.13 -2.38
C PHE A 53 -1.65 4.22 -1.16
N ILE A 54 -0.46 4.22 -0.58
CA ILE A 54 -0.12 3.35 0.54
C ILE A 54 0.20 4.23 1.73
N THR A 55 -0.67 4.22 2.74
CA THR A 55 -0.45 4.92 3.99
C THR A 55 0.20 3.98 4.98
N PHE A 56 1.40 4.34 5.43
CA PHE A 56 2.11 3.60 6.46
C PHE A 56 1.58 3.98 7.83
N LYS A 57 1.29 2.97 8.65
CA LYS A 57 0.91 3.15 10.05
C LYS A 57 1.95 2.46 10.93
N VAL A 58 2.65 3.24 11.73
CA VAL A 58 3.67 2.74 12.65
C VAL A 58 2.99 2.33 13.95
N SER A 59 3.10 1.06 14.33
CA SER A 59 2.54 0.58 15.59
C SER A 59 3.41 1.05 16.75
N ARG A 60 2.78 1.41 17.88
CA ARG A 60 3.51 1.76 19.11
C ARG A 60 4.32 0.56 19.59
N SER A 61 5.54 0.82 20.02
CA SER A 61 6.39 -0.15 20.72
C SER A 61 6.20 0.02 22.23
N ASP A 62 6.22 -1.08 22.98
CA ASP A 62 6.07 -1.07 24.44
C ASP A 62 7.30 -0.50 25.17
N TYR A 63 8.45 -0.45 24.48
CA TYR A 63 9.74 -0.03 25.05
C TYR A 63 10.25 1.30 24.51
N PHE A 64 9.87 1.65 23.28
CA PHE A 64 10.39 2.82 22.57
C PHE A 64 9.26 3.72 22.12
N ARG A 65 9.28 4.97 22.56
CA ARG A 65 8.44 6.03 22.00
C ARG A 65 9.27 6.77 20.93
N ARG A 66 8.77 6.81 19.69
CA ARG A 66 9.34 7.68 18.66
C ARG A 66 8.63 9.02 18.70
N ASP A 67 9.41 10.10 18.81
CA ASP A 67 8.96 11.48 18.63
C ASP A 67 9.76 12.06 17.46
N GLY A 68 9.15 12.12 16.28
CA GLY A 68 9.83 12.50 15.03
C GLY A 68 11.04 11.60 14.69
N ALA A 69 12.23 12.19 14.65
CA ALA A 69 13.49 11.51 14.38
C ALA A 69 14.10 10.82 15.62
N ASP A 70 13.62 11.15 16.82
CA ASP A 70 14.20 10.73 18.08
C ASP A 70 13.51 9.48 18.66
N VAL A 71 14.30 8.67 19.36
CA VAL A 71 13.83 7.45 20.04
C VAL A 71 14.02 7.65 21.54
N HIS A 72 12.91 7.67 22.27
CA HIS A 72 12.88 7.80 23.72
C HIS A 72 12.59 6.44 24.36
N SER A 73 13.34 6.12 25.42
CA SER A 73 13.07 5.01 26.33
C SER A 73 12.97 5.55 27.75
N ASP A 74 11.87 5.26 28.44
CA ASP A 74 11.73 5.57 29.84
C ASP A 74 12.53 4.54 30.67
N VAL A 75 13.65 4.96 31.24
CA VAL A 75 14.44 4.13 32.15
C VAL A 75 14.16 4.58 33.58
N ILE A 76 13.60 3.68 34.40
CA ILE A 76 13.44 3.91 35.83
C ILE A 76 14.75 3.52 36.51
N ILE A 77 15.51 4.51 36.99
CA ILE A 77 16.70 4.28 37.82
C ILE A 77 16.33 4.27 39.30
N SER A 78 16.96 3.40 40.08
CA SER A 78 16.83 3.39 41.55
C SER A 78 17.74 4.45 42.19
N LEU A 79 17.43 4.89 43.42
CA LEU A 79 18.21 5.93 44.13
C LEU A 79 19.70 5.57 44.29
N SER A 80 20.04 4.27 44.32
CA SER A 80 21.41 3.77 44.40
C SER A 80 22.16 3.76 43.05
N GLN A 81 21.48 4.06 41.94
CA GLN A 81 22.04 4.11 40.58
C GLN A 81 22.11 5.55 40.03
N ALA A 82 21.65 6.55 40.79
CA ALA A 82 21.66 7.97 40.43
C ALA A 82 23.04 8.61 40.69
#